data_AF-A0A7V9WM56-F1
#
_entry.id   AF-A0A7V9WM56-F1
#
_cell.length_a   1.000
_cell.length_b   1.000
_cell.length_c   1.000
_cell.angle_alpha   90.00
_cell.angle_beta   90.00
_cell.angle_gamma   90.00
#
_symmetry.space_group_name_H-M   'P 1'
#
loop_
_entity.id
_entity.type
_entity.pdbx_description
1 polymer ?
#
loop_
_entity_poly.entity_id
_entity_poly.type
_entity_poly.pdbx_seq_one_letter_code
_entity_poly.pdbx_strand_id
1 'polypeptide(L)'
;MDGILETLAPDVELISPISGRMVFRGKDDIRVLTTAVYGSLSGLRWREEVGDGPVRVLIGDAELGPLTLGDAMVLELAEDGRIRRIGPHLRPRLSVTLMALKLGPKLGRHPGIVRRALQRP
;
A
#
# COMPACT_ATOMS: atom_id res chain seq x y z
N MET A 1 1.07 -14.44 -1.48
CA MET A 1 1.70 -13.12 -1.70
C MET A 1 2.36 -13.04 -3.06
N ASP A 2 2.90 -14.13 -3.60
CA ASP A 2 3.69 -14.10 -4.83
C ASP A 2 2.91 -13.62 -6.06
N GLY A 3 1.63 -13.99 -6.21
CA GLY A 3 0.80 -13.50 -7.31
C GLY A 3 0.61 -11.98 -7.36
N ILE A 4 0.62 -11.27 -6.21
CA ILE A 4 0.57 -9.79 -6.19
C ILE A 4 1.89 -9.22 -6.70
N LEU A 5 3.01 -9.85 -6.39
CA LEU A 5 4.34 -9.31 -6.72
C LEU A 5 4.69 -9.51 -8.20
N GLU A 6 4.04 -10.47 -8.86
CA GLU A 6 4.13 -10.67 -10.31
C GLU A 6 3.46 -9.53 -11.09
N THR A 7 2.41 -8.91 -10.53
CA THR A 7 1.72 -7.77 -11.16
C THR A 7 2.45 -6.44 -10.99
N LEU A 8 3.51 -6.39 -10.18
CA LEU A 8 4.28 -5.17 -9.93
C LEU A 8 5.43 -5.02 -10.91
N ALA A 9 5.74 -3.78 -11.31
CA ALA A 9 6.95 -3.44 -12.02
C ALA A 9 8.19 -3.67 -11.12
N PRO A 10 9.39 -3.90 -11.68
CA PRO A 10 10.61 -4.07 -10.89
C PRO A 10 10.93 -2.86 -9.99
N ASP A 11 10.62 -1.66 -10.46
CA ASP A 11 10.87 -0.36 -9.84
C ASP A 11 9.63 0.20 -9.11
N VAL A 12 8.68 -0.67 -8.76
CA VAL A 12 7.41 -0.26 -8.13
C VAL A 12 7.62 0.65 -6.92
N GLU A 13 6.85 1.72 -6.85
CA GLU A 13 6.81 2.64 -5.73
C GLU A 13 5.47 2.59 -4.99
N LEU A 14 5.50 2.63 -3.66
CA LEU A 14 4.31 2.82 -2.83
C LEU A 14 4.47 4.03 -1.92
N ILE A 15 3.54 4.98 -2.03
CA ILE A 15 3.51 6.18 -1.19
C ILE A 15 2.70 5.90 0.07
N SER A 16 3.30 6.10 1.23
CA SER A 16 2.60 5.86 2.50
C SER A 16 1.47 6.86 2.70
N PRO A 17 0.23 6.38 3.00
CA PRO A 17 -0.90 7.25 3.31
C PRO A 17 -0.74 7.94 4.67
N ILE A 18 0.14 7.42 5.53
CA ILE A 18 0.36 7.89 6.91
C ILE A 18 1.22 9.16 6.93
N SER A 19 2.26 9.19 6.09
CA SER A 19 3.27 10.25 6.12
C SER A 19 3.24 11.12 4.85
N GLY A 20 2.69 10.62 3.73
CA GLY A 20 2.72 11.28 2.41
C GLY A 20 4.13 11.50 1.83
N ARG A 21 5.17 11.40 2.67
CA ARG A 21 6.58 11.61 2.36
C ARG A 21 7.37 10.30 2.30
N MET A 22 6.88 9.24 2.93
CA MET A 22 7.52 7.93 2.90
C MET A 22 7.18 7.21 1.60
N VAL A 23 8.22 6.75 0.88
CA VAL A 23 8.07 6.00 -0.36
C VAL A 23 8.84 4.69 -0.26
N PHE A 24 8.12 3.57 -0.33
CA PHE A 24 8.71 2.23 -0.39
C PHE A 24 8.99 1.88 -1.85
N ARG A 25 10.14 1.27 -2.13
CA ARG A 25 10.61 1.04 -3.50
C ARG A 25 11.06 -0.38 -3.75
N GLY A 26 10.70 -0.91 -4.90
CA GLY A 26 11.10 -2.24 -5.35
C GLY A 26 10.30 -3.36 -4.69
N LYS A 27 10.29 -4.51 -5.35
CA LYS A 27 9.43 -5.65 -4.97
C LYS A 27 9.69 -6.17 -3.55
N ASP A 28 10.93 -6.12 -3.08
CA ASP A 28 11.29 -6.64 -1.76
C ASP A 28 10.70 -5.79 -0.61
N ASP A 29 10.84 -4.46 -0.69
CA ASP A 29 10.28 -3.56 0.31
C ASP A 29 8.74 -3.60 0.27
N ILE A 30 8.15 -3.67 -0.94
CA ILE A 30 6.70 -3.83 -1.11
C ILE A 30 6.21 -5.19 -0.58
N ARG A 31 6.95 -6.29 -0.76
CA ARG A 31 6.60 -7.61 -0.22
C ARG A 31 6.48 -7.54 1.30
N VAL A 32 7.46 -6.95 1.99
CA VAL A 32 7.42 -6.83 3.45
C VAL A 32 6.24 -5.97 3.89
N LEU A 33 6.01 -4.82 3.23
CA LEU A 33 4.92 -3.93 3.56
C LEU A 33 3.55 -4.56 3.33
N THR A 34 3.30 -5.12 2.14
CA THR A 34 2.02 -5.76 1.78
C THR A 34 1.75 -6.97 2.65
N THR A 35 2.76 -7.76 3.01
CA THR A 35 2.63 -8.85 3.99
C THR A 35 2.19 -8.31 5.35
N ALA A 36 2.79 -7.20 5.83
CA ALA A 36 2.41 -6.59 7.10
C ALA A 36 1.00 -5.98 7.05
N VAL A 37 0.63 -5.32 5.96
CA VAL A 37 -0.67 -4.66 5.75
C VAL A 37 -1.78 -5.69 5.61
N TYR A 38 -1.72 -6.55 4.59
CA TYR A 38 -2.76 -7.56 4.36
C TYR A 38 -2.82 -8.60 5.48
N GLY A 39 -1.70 -8.90 6.16
CA GLY A 39 -1.72 -9.72 7.36
C GLY A 39 -2.31 -9.03 8.60
N SER A 40 -2.65 -7.73 8.52
CA SER A 40 -3.34 -6.98 9.60
C SER A 40 -4.79 -6.66 9.27
N LEU A 41 -5.19 -6.83 8.01
CA LEU A 41 -6.51 -6.49 7.50
C LEU A 41 -7.39 -7.74 7.41
N SER A 42 -8.68 -7.58 7.67
CA SER A 42 -9.72 -8.58 7.41
C SER A 42 -10.80 -7.99 6.50
N GLY A 43 -11.65 -8.85 5.92
CA GLY A 43 -12.84 -8.39 5.21
C GLY A 43 -12.59 -7.49 4.00
N LEU A 44 -11.40 -7.55 3.38
CA LEU A 44 -11.06 -6.74 2.22
C LEU A 44 -12.02 -7.03 1.05
N ARG A 45 -12.70 -5.99 0.58
CA ARG A 45 -13.61 -6.02 -0.56
C ARG A 45 -13.37 -4.83 -1.46
N TRP A 46 -12.91 -5.08 -2.67
CA TRP A 46 -12.90 -4.11 -3.76
C TRP A 46 -14.30 -4.04 -4.37
N ARG A 47 -14.81 -2.82 -4.59
CA ARG A 47 -16.17 -2.57 -5.08
C ARG A 47 -16.19 -1.98 -6.46
N GLU A 48 -15.27 -1.06 -6.72
CA GLU A 48 -15.29 -0.26 -7.93
C GLU A 48 -13.86 -0.10 -8.44
N GLU A 49 -13.75 -0.15 -9.76
CA GLU A 49 -12.55 0.19 -10.48
C GLU A 49 -12.89 1.35 -11.43
N VAL A 50 -12.12 2.43 -11.36
CA VAL A 50 -12.34 3.64 -12.13
C VAL A 50 -11.10 3.97 -12.94
N GLY A 51 -11.30 4.35 -14.20
CA GLY A 51 -10.26 4.88 -15.08
C GLY A 51 -9.97 3.97 -16.26
N ASP A 52 -9.75 4.60 -17.42
CA ASP A 52 -9.31 3.94 -18.64
C ASP A 52 -7.88 4.41 -18.96
N GLY A 53 -6.96 3.46 -19.15
CA GLY A 53 -5.56 3.74 -19.48
C GLY A 53 -4.57 3.55 -18.32
N PRO A 54 -3.50 4.37 -18.24
CA PRO A 54 -2.35 4.11 -17.37
C PRO A 54 -2.59 4.43 -15.90
N VAL A 55 -3.71 5.07 -15.55
CA VAL A 55 -4.08 5.37 -14.17
C VAL A 55 -5.41 4.68 -13.87
N ARG A 56 -5.41 3.85 -12.82
CA ARG A 56 -6.56 3.09 -12.36
C ARG A 56 -6.79 3.39 -10.89
N VAL A 57 -8.03 3.47 -10.47
CA VAL A 57 -8.39 3.69 -9.06
C VAL A 57 -9.25 2.53 -8.60
N LEU A 58 -8.80 1.82 -7.57
CA LEU A 58 -9.57 0.77 -6.91
C LEU A 58 -10.18 1.31 -5.63
N ILE A 59 -11.50 1.22 -5.51
CA ILE A 59 -12.24 1.66 -4.33
C ILE A 59 -12.73 0.42 -3.60
N GLY A 60 -12.41 0.33 -2.32
CA GLY A 60 -12.79 -0.81 -1.50
C GLY A 60 -12.92 -0.44 -0.03
N ASP A 61 -13.28 -1.44 0.77
CA ASP A 61 -13.14 -1.39 2.21
C ASP A 61 -12.36 -2.59 2.72
N ALA A 62 -11.80 -2.44 3.91
CA ALA A 62 -11.33 -3.54 4.74
C ALA A 62 -11.65 -3.25 6.21
N GLU A 63 -11.27 -4.17 7.07
CA GLU A 63 -11.41 -4.06 8.51
C GLU A 63 -10.04 -4.14 9.17
N LEU A 64 -9.82 -3.32 10.20
CA LEU A 64 -8.62 -3.31 11.02
C LEU A 64 -9.01 -3.61 12.47
N GLY A 65 -9.43 -4.84 12.74
CA GLY A 65 -10.09 -5.18 14.01
C GLY A 65 -11.51 -4.62 14.04
N PRO A 66 -11.93 -3.85 15.06
CA PRO A 66 -13.31 -3.36 15.16
C PRO A 66 -13.63 -2.16 14.25
N LEU A 67 -12.66 -1.69 13.45
CA LEU A 67 -12.81 -0.50 12.63
C LEU A 67 -12.85 -0.85 11.14
N THR A 68 -13.83 -0.29 10.43
CA THR A 68 -13.85 -0.30 8.97
C THR A 68 -12.93 0.80 8.43
N LEU A 69 -12.16 0.46 7.41
CA LEU A 69 -11.41 1.40 6.60
C LEU A 69 -11.91 1.35 5.16
N GLY A 70 -12.16 2.51 4.57
CA GLY A 70 -12.28 2.66 3.13
C GLY A 70 -10.89 2.95 2.56
N ASP A 71 -10.59 2.36 1.39
CA ASP A 71 -9.40 2.66 0.62
C ASP A 71 -9.78 3.06 -0.80
N ALA A 72 -9.18 4.15 -1.28
CA ALA A 72 -9.13 4.50 -2.68
C ALA A 72 -7.68 4.37 -3.14
N MET A 73 -7.35 3.22 -3.71
CA MET A 73 -6.00 2.90 -4.14
C MET A 73 -5.77 3.36 -5.58
N VAL A 74 -4.97 4.40 -5.75
CA VAL A 74 -4.55 4.91 -7.05
C VAL A 74 -3.36 4.08 -7.53
N LEU A 75 -3.49 3.48 -8.71
CA LEU A 75 -2.49 2.68 -9.37
C LEU A 75 -2.04 3.39 -10.65
N GLU A 76 -0.75 3.58 -10.80
CA GLU A 76 -0.15 3.94 -12.09
C GLU A 76 0.48 2.69 -12.70
N LEU A 77 0.09 2.38 -13.93
CA LEU A 77 0.58 1.25 -14.70
C LEU A 77 1.73 1.71 -15.61
N ALA A 78 2.74 0.85 -15.76
CA ALA A 78 3.76 0.98 -16.78
C ALA A 78 3.21 0.59 -18.17
N GLU A 79 4.00 0.82 -19.22
CA GLU A 79 3.63 0.47 -20.60
C GLU A 79 3.37 -1.03 -20.79
N ASP A 80 4.01 -1.89 -19.97
CA ASP A 80 3.79 -3.34 -19.97
C ASP A 80 2.53 -3.77 -19.18
N GLY A 81 1.75 -2.82 -18.67
CA GLY A 81 0.55 -3.05 -17.87
C GLY A 81 0.81 -3.42 -16.41
N ARG A 82 2.07 -3.50 -15.97
CA ARG A 82 2.39 -3.77 -14.56
C ARG A 82 2.26 -2.51 -13.71
N ILE A 83 1.98 -2.70 -12.42
CA ILE A 83 1.83 -1.61 -11.47
C ILE A 83 3.20 -1.00 -11.15
N ARG A 84 3.42 0.24 -11.58
CA ARG A 84 4.62 1.03 -11.29
C ARG A 84 4.46 1.86 -10.02
N ARG A 85 3.24 2.32 -9.70
CA ARG A 85 3.02 3.15 -8.51
C ARG A 85 1.72 2.83 -7.80
N ILE A 86 1.77 2.87 -6.48
CA ILE A 86 0.63 2.62 -5.59
C ILE A 86 0.49 3.79 -4.61
N GLY A 87 -0.66 4.47 -4.67
CA GLY A 87 -1.05 5.54 -3.78
C GLY A 87 -2.36 5.19 -3.07
N PRO A 88 -2.32 4.52 -1.90
CA PRO A 88 -3.51 4.27 -1.11
C PRO A 88 -4.02 5.57 -0.47
N HIS A 89 -5.33 5.75 -0.42
CA HIS A 89 -6.00 6.88 0.21
C HIS A 89 -7.03 6.38 1.21
N LEU A 90 -6.55 6.15 2.42
CA LEU A 90 -7.33 5.56 3.49
C LEU A 90 -8.25 6.56 4.19
N ARG A 91 -9.45 6.11 4.55
CA ARG A 91 -10.43 6.85 5.35
C ARG A 91 -11.13 5.92 6.34
N PRO A 92 -11.66 6.43 7.47
CA PRO A 92 -11.47 7.77 8.05
C PRO A 92 -10.06 7.95 8.66
N ARG A 93 -9.63 9.20 8.94
CA ARG A 93 -8.27 9.51 9.45
C ARG A 93 -7.87 8.70 10.69
N LEU A 94 -8.83 8.36 11.56
CA LEU A 94 -8.59 7.54 12.75
C LEU A 94 -8.00 6.16 12.39
N SER A 95 -8.49 5.56 11.31
CA SER A 95 -8.04 4.26 10.82
C SER A 95 -6.59 4.32 10.32
N VAL A 96 -6.16 5.47 9.80
CA VAL A 96 -4.76 5.70 9.38
C VAL A 96 -3.81 5.72 10.58
N THR A 97 -4.20 6.38 11.68
CA THR A 97 -3.43 6.39 12.93
C THR A 97 -3.32 4.98 13.54
N LEU A 98 -4.42 4.22 13.57
CA LEU A 98 -4.37 2.83 14.04
C LEU A 98 -3.55 1.92 13.13
N MET A 99 -3.60 2.11 11.81
CA MET A 99 -2.74 1.40 10.87
C MET A 99 -1.27 1.67 11.20
N ALA A 100 -0.90 2.94 11.45
CA ALA A 100 0.47 3.29 11.84
C ALA A 100 0.90 2.61 13.15
N LEU A 101 0.03 2.57 14.16
CA LEU A 101 0.30 1.90 15.44
C LEU A 101 0.47 0.38 15.29
N LYS A 102 -0.33 -0.26 14.43
CA LYS A 102 -0.24 -1.72 14.18
C LYS A 102 0.94 -2.09 13.29
N LEU A 103 1.24 -1.29 12.28
CA LEU A 103 2.33 -1.54 11.34
C LEU A 103 3.69 -1.15 11.91
N GLY A 104 3.75 -0.13 12.77
CA GLY A 104 4.99 0.38 13.37
C GLY A 104 5.88 -0.71 13.97
N PRO A 105 5.39 -1.57 14.87
CA PRO A 105 6.17 -2.68 15.42
C PRO A 105 6.56 -3.75 14.39
N LYS A 106 5.73 -3.99 13.37
CA LYS A 106 6.01 -4.96 12.30
C LYS A 106 7.12 -4.46 11.39
N LEU A 107 7.06 -3.20 10.98
CA LEU A 107 8.09 -2.54 10.16
C LEU A 107 9.35 -2.21 10.97
N GLY A 108 9.23 -1.98 12.28
CA GLY A 108 10.36 -1.77 13.19
C GLY A 108 11.29 -2.99 13.28
N ARG A 109 10.82 -4.19 12.94
CA ARG A 109 11.66 -5.39 12.76
C ARG A 109 12.51 -5.35 11.49
N HIS A 110 12.24 -4.39 10.59
CA HIS A 110 12.96 -4.19 9.33
C HIS A 110 13.45 -2.72 9.23
N PRO A 111 14.38 -2.30 10.11
CA PRO A 111 14.80 -0.90 10.21
C PRO A 111 15.44 -0.36 8.93
N GLY A 112 16.08 -1.24 8.13
CA GLY A 112 16.65 -0.88 6.82
C GLY A 112 15.60 -0.39 5.82
N ILE A 113 14.41 -0.99 5.81
CA ILE A 113 13.30 -0.60 4.93
C ILE A 113 12.74 0.75 5.36
N VAL A 114 12.50 0.93 6.66
CA VAL A 114 11.99 2.19 7.21
C VAL A 114 12.95 3.34 6.92
N ARG A 115 14.26 3.10 7.10
CA ARG A 115 15.30 4.09 6.81
C ARG A 115 15.32 4.46 5.32
N ARG A 116 15.30 3.49 4.40
CA ARG A 116 15.24 3.75 2.95
C ARG A 116 13.97 4.50 2.55
N ALA A 117 12.82 4.14 3.13
CA ALA A 117 11.57 4.80 2.83
C ALA A 117 11.52 6.27 3.31
N LEU A 118 12.27 6.61 4.36
CA LEU A 118 12.42 7.97 4.89
C LEU A 118 13.51 8.78 4.17
N GLN A 119 14.55 8.12 3.69
CA GLN A 119 15.63 8.75 2.94
C GLN A 119 15.17 8.97 1.49
N ARG A 120 14.67 10.18 1.21
CA ARG A 120 14.55 10.64 -0.19
C ARG A 120 15.95 10.74 -0.81
N PRO A 121 16.14 10.35 -2.09
CA PRO A 121 17.16 11.00 -2.92
C PRO A 121 16.80 12.46 -3.18
#